data_AF-A0A0R3TK68-F1
#
_entry.id   AF-A0A0R3TK68-F1
#
_cell.length_a   1.000
_cell.length_b   1.000
_cell.length_c   1.000
_cell.angle_alpha   90.00
_cell.angle_beta   90.00
_cell.angle_gamma   90.00
#
_symmetry.space_group_name_H-M   'P 1'
#
loop_
_entity.id
_entity.type
_entity.pdbx_description
1 polymer ?
#
loop_
_entity_poly.entity_id
_entity_poly.type
_entity_poly.pdbx_seq_one_letter_code
_entity_poly.pdbx_strand_id
1 'polypeptide(L)'
;MQSAGRIAASSQQAHSRKRDTYLSNLNSRLRESLKCILENYEMMLSRSKLENQPILSRCDPYSVVTQGNYECNVRAANIVNACEAITRLVSEIKLLLVLGDFRWLEASVKEEAEERQHRFFDLVESTLRLRESISRDLSSLEEVLGCTPRRPSERLFPSECNILDPTNDFPH
;
A
#
# COMPACT_ATOMS: atom_id res chain seq x y z
N MET A 1 16.67 2.95 24.82
CA MET A 1 15.91 2.62 23.61
C MET A 1 15.52 3.89 22.81
N GLN A 2 16.47 4.69 22.31
CA GLN A 2 16.16 5.98 21.63
C GLN A 2 16.73 6.11 20.19
N SER A 3 17.25 5.05 19.59
CA SER A 3 17.93 5.15 18.27
C SER A 3 17.00 4.91 17.06
N ALA A 4 15.90 4.16 17.22
CA ALA A 4 15.05 3.77 16.09
C ALA A 4 14.21 4.92 15.48
N GLY A 5 13.82 5.91 16.28
CA GLY A 5 12.96 7.02 15.82
C GLY A 5 13.63 8.03 14.89
N ARG A 6 14.97 8.17 14.92
CA ARG A 6 15.69 9.15 14.07
C ARG A 6 15.92 8.68 12.64
N ILE A 7 15.98 7.36 12.41
CA ILE A 7 16.22 6.77 11.09
C ILE A 7 14.92 6.76 10.25
N ALA A 8 13.77 6.55 10.89
CA ALA A 8 12.46 6.63 10.24
C ALA A 8 12.16 8.06 9.74
N ALA A 9 12.45 9.09 10.55
CA ALA A 9 12.23 10.48 10.19
C ALA A 9 13.10 10.93 9.00
N SER A 10 14.39 10.55 8.95
CA SER A 10 15.28 10.91 7.84
C SER A 10 14.93 10.18 6.54
N SER A 11 14.48 8.93 6.63
CA SER A 11 14.01 8.15 5.47
C SER A 11 12.70 8.72 4.89
N GLN A 12 11.75 9.11 5.75
CA GLN A 12 10.51 9.80 5.33
C GLN A 12 10.80 11.17 4.69
N GLN A 13 11.74 11.94 5.23
CA GLN A 13 12.12 13.24 4.68
C GLN A 13 12.82 13.12 3.31
N ALA A 14 13.68 12.11 3.13
CA ALA A 14 14.30 11.81 1.84
C ALA A 14 13.27 11.32 0.81
N HIS A 15 12.26 10.57 1.24
CA HIS A 15 11.18 10.11 0.37
C HIS A 15 10.27 11.27 -0.08
N SER A 16 10.00 12.21 0.82
CA SER A 16 9.25 13.45 0.54
C SER A 16 9.97 14.33 -0.49
N ARG A 17 11.27 14.62 -0.31
CA ARG A 17 12.05 15.43 -1.27
C ARG A 17 12.15 14.81 -2.67
N LYS A 18 12.28 13.48 -2.75
CA LYS A 18 12.28 12.76 -4.03
C LYS A 18 10.92 12.86 -4.73
N ARG A 19 9.83 12.79 -3.96
CA ARG A 19 8.46 12.97 -4.46
C ARG A 19 8.25 14.38 -5.02
N ASP A 20 8.66 15.40 -4.28
CA ASP A 20 8.50 16.81 -4.72
C ASP A 20 9.27 17.09 -6.02
N THR A 21 10.50 16.58 -6.12
CA THR A 21 11.32 16.69 -7.33
C THR A 21 10.65 16.00 -8.52
N TYR A 22 10.09 14.81 -8.29
CA TYR A 22 9.36 14.06 -9.33
C TYR A 22 8.09 14.81 -9.78
N LEU A 23 7.31 15.35 -8.84
CA LEU A 23 6.13 16.18 -9.16
C LEU A 23 6.50 17.45 -9.94
N SER A 24 7.60 18.10 -9.57
CA SER A 24 8.14 19.24 -10.30
C SER A 24 8.53 18.87 -11.74
N ASN A 25 9.16 17.70 -11.94
CA ASN A 25 9.51 17.20 -13.26
C ASN A 25 8.27 16.92 -14.13
N LEU A 26 7.24 16.27 -13.59
CA LEU A 26 5.99 16.01 -14.31
C LEU A 26 5.32 17.32 -14.74
N ASN A 27 5.29 18.32 -13.86
CA ASN A 27 4.72 19.63 -14.16
C ASN A 27 5.52 20.38 -15.25
N SER A 28 6.86 20.30 -15.19
CA SER A 28 7.72 20.86 -16.24
C SER A 28 7.43 20.25 -17.61
N ARG A 29 7.36 18.91 -17.68
CA ARG A 29 7.06 18.18 -18.93
C ARG A 29 5.66 18.46 -19.48
N LEU A 30 4.67 18.65 -18.59
CA LEU A 30 3.33 19.06 -18.97
C LEU A 30 3.34 20.44 -19.61
N ARG A 31 3.99 21.42 -18.96
CA ARG A 31 4.11 22.79 -19.48
C ARG A 31 4.81 22.83 -20.83
N GLU A 32 5.87 22.04 -20.99
CA GLU A 32 6.59 21.94 -22.27
C GLU A 32 5.69 21.37 -23.38
N SER A 33 4.93 20.32 -23.08
CA SER A 33 4.00 19.71 -24.05
C SER A 33 2.89 20.70 -24.45
N LEU A 34 2.33 21.43 -23.49
CA LEU A 34 1.32 22.47 -23.76
C LEU A 34 1.88 23.63 -24.59
N LYS A 35 3.10 24.08 -24.28
CA LYS A 35 3.80 25.11 -25.04
C LYS A 35 4.02 24.68 -26.49
N CYS A 36 4.49 23.45 -26.69
CA CYS A 36 4.68 22.88 -28.03
C CYS A 36 3.37 22.84 -28.83
N ILE A 37 2.25 22.46 -28.20
CA ILE A 37 0.92 22.47 -28.84
C ILE A 37 0.54 23.89 -29.27
N LEU A 38 0.65 24.85 -28.34
CA LEU A 38 0.28 26.24 -28.57
C LEU A 38 1.11 26.87 -29.69
N GLU A 39 2.44 26.75 -29.64
CA GLU A 39 3.33 27.35 -30.64
C GLU A 39 3.11 26.75 -32.04
N ASN A 40 2.91 25.43 -32.16
CA ASN A 40 2.62 24.81 -33.45
C ASN A 40 1.26 25.27 -34.01
N TYR A 41 0.25 25.38 -33.15
CA TYR A 41 -1.08 25.82 -33.55
C TYR A 41 -1.11 27.31 -33.96
N GLU A 42 -0.45 28.19 -33.20
CA GLU A 42 -0.34 29.62 -33.54
C GLU A 42 0.38 29.84 -34.86
N MET A 43 1.41 29.05 -35.15
CA MET A 43 2.11 29.10 -36.44
C MET A 43 1.23 28.62 -37.59
N MET A 44 0.45 27.55 -37.41
CA MET A 44 -0.52 27.10 -38.42
C MET A 44 -1.57 28.18 -38.70
N LEU A 45 -2.11 28.82 -37.65
CA LEU A 45 -3.04 29.93 -37.80
C LEU A 45 -2.41 31.14 -38.51
N SER A 46 -1.18 31.50 -38.15
CA SER A 46 -0.45 32.61 -38.77
C SER A 46 -0.24 32.41 -40.27
N ARG A 47 -0.02 31.16 -40.70
CA ARG A 47 0.12 30.79 -42.12
C ARG A 47 -1.20 30.69 -42.86
N SER A 48 -2.29 30.35 -42.17
CA SER A 48 -3.62 30.23 -42.77
C SER A 48 -4.22 31.59 -43.20
N LYS A 49 -3.75 32.69 -42.60
CA LYS A 49 -4.11 34.06 -43.02
C LYS A 49 -3.40 34.37 -44.34
N LEU A 50 -4.09 34.14 -45.45
CA LEU A 50 -3.64 34.34 -46.84
C LEU A 50 -3.28 35.80 -47.22
N GLU A 51 -3.21 36.74 -46.28
CA GLU A 51 -2.92 38.14 -46.59
C GLU A 51 -1.41 38.40 -46.76
N ASN A 52 -1.04 38.66 -48.02
CA ASN A 52 -0.01 39.62 -48.42
C ASN A 52 1.42 39.34 -47.94
N GLN A 53 2.00 38.21 -48.34
CA GLN A 53 3.46 38.10 -48.39
C GLN A 53 3.96 38.55 -49.77
N PRO A 54 4.80 39.61 -49.88
CA PRO A 54 5.38 40.06 -51.15
C PRO A 54 6.27 39.00 -51.83
N ILE A 55 6.56 37.91 -51.13
CA ILE A 55 7.31 36.73 -51.59
C ILE A 55 6.44 35.84 -52.51
N LEU A 56 5.10 35.83 -52.32
CA LEU A 56 4.15 35.10 -53.17
C LEU A 56 4.21 35.58 -54.63
N SER A 57 4.54 36.85 -54.84
CA SER A 57 4.68 37.43 -56.18
C SER A 57 5.95 37.02 -56.93
N ARG A 58 6.89 36.30 -56.27
CA ARG A 58 8.17 35.88 -56.86
C ARG A 58 8.33 34.35 -57.01
N CYS A 59 7.43 33.55 -56.46
CA CYS A 59 7.49 32.08 -56.53
C CYS A 59 6.29 31.50 -57.28
N ASP A 60 6.50 30.35 -57.89
CA ASP A 60 5.44 29.59 -58.57
C ASP A 60 4.32 29.20 -57.57
N PRO A 61 3.03 29.49 -57.85
CA PRO A 61 1.93 29.24 -56.91
C PRO A 61 1.83 27.79 -56.43
N TYR A 62 2.17 26.81 -57.28
CA TYR A 62 2.10 25.40 -56.91
C TYR A 62 3.18 25.04 -55.87
N SER A 63 4.38 25.59 -55.99
CA SER A 63 5.46 25.39 -55.02
C SER A 63 5.12 25.91 -53.62
N VAL A 64 4.48 27.08 -53.54
CA VAL A 64 4.06 27.72 -52.29
C VAL A 64 3.01 26.87 -51.56
N VAL A 65 1.98 26.43 -52.28
CA VAL A 65 0.91 25.60 -51.70
C VAL A 65 1.46 24.28 -51.18
N THR A 66 2.36 23.65 -51.95
CA THR A 66 3.00 22.39 -51.57
C THR A 66 3.85 22.57 -50.31
N GLN A 67 4.64 23.64 -50.22
CA GLN A 67 5.44 23.94 -49.03
C GLN A 67 4.57 24.22 -47.80
N GLY A 68 3.49 25.00 -47.96
CA GLY A 68 2.55 25.29 -46.89
C GLY A 68 1.87 24.03 -46.35
N ASN A 69 1.47 23.11 -47.24
CA ASN A 69 0.92 21.82 -46.86
C ASN A 69 1.92 20.96 -46.07
N TYR A 70 3.18 20.91 -46.52
CA TYR A 70 4.23 20.19 -45.80
C TYR A 70 4.47 20.76 -44.41
N GLU A 71 4.62 22.09 -44.29
CA GLU A 71 4.81 22.76 -43.00
C GLU A 71 3.62 22.51 -42.06
N CYS A 72 2.39 22.60 -42.58
CA CYS A 72 1.16 22.34 -41.83
C CYS A 72 1.12 20.89 -41.30
N ASN A 73 1.44 19.91 -42.16
CA ASN A 73 1.47 18.50 -41.77
C ASN A 73 2.51 18.20 -40.68
N VAL A 74 3.71 18.79 -40.79
CA VAL A 74 4.75 18.64 -39.77
C VAL A 74 4.30 19.22 -38.43
N ARG A 75 3.67 20.40 -38.45
CA ARG A 75 3.13 21.03 -37.23
C ARG A 75 2.02 20.21 -36.60
N ALA A 76 1.10 19.68 -37.40
CA ALA A 76 0.04 18.78 -36.92
C ALA A 76 0.63 17.52 -36.27
N ALA A 77 1.65 16.90 -36.88
CA ALA A 77 2.34 15.75 -36.32
C ALA A 77 3.01 16.08 -34.97
N ASN A 78 3.63 17.25 -34.83
CA ASN A 78 4.22 17.70 -33.57
C ASN A 78 3.18 17.88 -32.46
N ILE A 79 2.00 18.42 -32.79
CA ILE A 79 0.87 18.55 -31.85
C ILE A 79 0.43 17.16 -31.36
N VAL A 80 0.26 16.20 -32.28
CA VAL A 80 -0.12 14.82 -31.93
C VAL A 80 0.93 14.18 -31.02
N ASN A 81 2.21 14.35 -31.30
CA ASN A 81 3.29 13.83 -30.47
C ASN A 81 3.30 14.45 -29.06
N ALA A 82 3.02 15.76 -28.94
CA ALA A 82 2.87 16.42 -27.64
C ALA A 82 1.66 15.89 -26.86
N CYS A 83 0.54 15.62 -27.52
CA CYS A 83 -0.64 14.98 -26.90
C CYS A 83 -0.32 13.54 -26.42
N GLU A 84 0.46 12.79 -27.18
CA GLU A 84 0.93 11.47 -26.75
C GLU A 84 1.83 11.59 -25.51
N ALA A 85 2.73 12.57 -25.47
CA ALA A 85 3.56 12.84 -24.30
C ALA A 85 2.73 13.15 -23.04
N ILE A 86 1.64 13.92 -23.18
CA ILE A 86 0.68 14.17 -22.09
C ILE A 86 -0.02 12.87 -21.65
N THR A 87 -0.39 12.01 -22.59
CA THR A 87 -1.01 10.71 -22.28
C THR A 87 -0.07 9.80 -21.48
N ARG A 88 1.23 9.82 -21.79
CA ARG A 88 2.27 9.13 -21.00
C ARG A 88 2.39 9.72 -19.58
N LEU A 89 2.38 11.04 -19.45
CA LEU A 89 2.39 11.72 -18.13
C LEU A 89 1.19 11.30 -17.26
N VAL A 90 -0.01 11.21 -17.84
CA VAL A 90 -1.21 10.74 -17.11
C VAL A 90 -1.01 9.31 -16.60
N SER A 91 -0.43 8.44 -17.41
CA SER A 91 -0.13 7.06 -17.02
C SER A 91 0.90 6.98 -15.89
N GLU A 92 1.95 7.82 -15.94
CA GLU A 92 2.94 7.95 -14.87
C GLU A 92 2.30 8.42 -13.55
N ILE A 93 1.41 9.41 -13.60
CA ILE A 93 0.67 9.90 -12.42
C ILE A 93 -0.21 8.80 -11.83
N LYS A 94 -0.94 8.05 -12.68
CA LYS A 94 -1.74 6.91 -12.22
C LYS A 94 -0.89 5.88 -11.49
N LEU A 95 0.27 5.53 -12.06
CA LEU A 95 1.20 4.58 -11.43
C LEU A 95 1.71 5.10 -10.08
N LEU A 96 2.04 6.39 -9.99
CA LEU A 96 2.48 7.04 -8.75
C LEU A 96 1.42 6.96 -7.66
N LEU A 97 0.15 7.20 -7.98
CA LEU A 97 -0.96 7.14 -7.03
C LEU A 97 -1.19 5.71 -6.55
N VAL A 98 -1.32 4.77 -7.50
CA VAL A 98 -1.58 3.36 -7.19
C VAL A 98 -0.47 2.74 -6.35
N LEU A 99 0.80 2.92 -6.72
CA LEU A 99 1.92 2.40 -5.93
C LEU A 99 2.07 3.09 -4.58
N GLY A 100 1.74 4.38 -4.49
CA GLY A 100 1.73 5.11 -3.23
C GLY A 100 0.77 4.48 -2.23
N ASP A 101 -0.44 4.20 -2.67
CA ASP A 101 -1.50 3.62 -1.84
C ASP A 101 -1.14 2.20 -1.36
N PHE A 102 -0.58 1.36 -2.24
CA PHE A 102 -0.15 0.01 -1.84
C PHE A 102 0.96 0.01 -0.80
N ARG A 103 1.93 0.91 -0.93
CA ARG A 103 3.04 1.02 0.04
C ARG A 103 2.58 1.54 1.39
N TRP A 104 1.63 2.48 1.39
CA TRP A 104 1.00 2.96 2.62
C TRP A 104 0.19 1.83 3.27
N LEU A 105 -0.63 1.12 2.49
CA LEU A 105 -1.43 0.01 2.97
C LEU A 105 -0.56 -1.10 3.57
N GLU A 106 0.54 -1.47 2.91
CA GLU A 106 1.50 -2.46 3.42
C GLU A 106 2.06 -2.03 4.79
N ALA A 107 2.47 -0.76 4.92
CA ALA A 107 3.00 -0.24 6.18
C ALA A 107 1.94 -0.27 7.30
N SER A 108 0.71 0.17 7.01
CA SER A 108 -0.39 0.17 7.98
C SER A 108 -0.80 -1.24 8.40
N VAL A 109 -0.92 -2.18 7.46
CA VAL A 109 -1.25 -3.58 7.77
C VAL A 109 -0.16 -4.21 8.63
N LYS A 110 1.11 -3.92 8.33
CA LYS A 110 2.24 -4.44 9.11
C LYS A 110 2.25 -3.88 10.54
N GLU A 111 2.01 -2.58 10.70
CA GLU A 111 1.91 -1.93 12.01
C GLU A 111 0.78 -2.55 12.86
N GLU A 112 -0.42 -2.71 12.28
CA GLU A 112 -1.53 -3.38 12.99
C GLU A 112 -1.23 -4.84 13.32
N ALA A 113 -0.52 -5.55 12.45
CA ALA A 113 -0.12 -6.94 12.69
C ALA A 113 0.85 -7.03 13.87
N GLU A 114 1.86 -6.16 13.92
CA GLU A 114 2.83 -6.07 15.01
C GLU A 114 2.15 -5.70 16.34
N GLU A 115 1.19 -4.77 16.33
CA GLU A 115 0.43 -4.39 17.52
C GLU A 115 -0.45 -5.54 18.01
N ARG A 116 -1.16 -6.22 17.10
CA ARG A 116 -1.99 -7.39 17.43
C ARG A 116 -1.14 -8.51 18.02
N GLN A 117 0.05 -8.74 17.48
CA GLN A 117 1.01 -9.72 17.99
C GLN A 117 1.45 -9.37 19.42
N HIS A 118 1.73 -8.10 19.71
CA HIS A 118 2.06 -7.65 21.07
C HIS A 118 0.92 -7.93 22.05
N ARG A 119 -0.31 -7.50 21.72
CA ARG A 119 -1.48 -7.74 22.59
C ARG A 119 -1.73 -9.23 22.82
N PHE A 120 -1.49 -10.07 21.80
CA PHE A 120 -1.59 -11.51 21.94
C PHE A 120 -0.59 -12.04 22.97
N PHE A 121 0.67 -11.62 22.90
CA PHE A 121 1.68 -12.02 23.88
C PHE A 121 1.32 -11.56 25.30
N ASP A 122 0.84 -10.32 25.47
CA ASP A 122 0.39 -9.81 26.77
C ASP A 122 -0.76 -10.64 27.35
N LEU A 123 -1.73 -11.04 26.50
CA LEU A 123 -2.86 -11.86 26.92
C LEU A 123 -2.43 -13.29 27.29
N VAL A 124 -1.50 -13.87 26.51
CA VAL A 124 -0.93 -15.19 26.81
C VAL A 124 -0.18 -15.16 28.14
N GLU A 125 0.64 -14.12 28.37
CA GLU A 125 1.37 -13.96 29.63
C GLU A 125 0.41 -13.80 30.82
N SER A 126 -0.60 -12.95 30.69
CA SER A 126 -1.64 -12.76 31.71
C SER A 126 -2.38 -14.05 32.03
N THR A 127 -2.75 -14.81 31.00
CA THR A 127 -3.45 -16.11 31.14
C THR A 127 -2.56 -17.14 31.84
N LEU A 128 -1.27 -17.19 31.51
CA LEU A 128 -0.32 -18.08 32.15
C LEU A 128 -0.15 -17.76 33.65
N ARG A 129 0.01 -16.47 33.99
CA ARG A 129 0.10 -16.01 35.38
C ARG A 129 -1.16 -16.35 36.17
N LEU A 130 -2.34 -16.18 35.57
CA LEU A 130 -3.61 -16.53 36.21
C LEU A 130 -3.70 -18.04 36.46
N ARG A 131 -3.36 -18.86 35.46
CA ARG A 131 -3.29 -20.32 35.60
C ARG A 131 -2.36 -20.73 36.74
N GLU A 132 -1.17 -20.15 36.81
CA GLU A 132 -0.22 -20.42 37.89
C GLU A 132 -0.75 -20.01 39.26
N SER A 133 -1.49 -18.90 39.35
CA SER A 133 -2.13 -18.48 40.60
C SER A 133 -3.19 -19.48 41.06
N ILE A 134 -4.09 -19.89 40.15
CA ILE A 134 -5.14 -20.87 40.46
C ILE A 134 -4.52 -22.21 40.89
N SER A 135 -3.49 -22.68 40.19
CA SER A 135 -2.78 -23.92 40.56
C SER A 135 -2.15 -23.83 41.96
N ARG A 136 -1.55 -22.68 42.31
CA ARG A 136 -1.01 -22.44 43.66
C ARG A 136 -2.11 -22.45 44.71
N ASP A 137 -3.21 -21.76 44.47
CA ASP A 137 -4.33 -21.67 45.41
C ASP A 137 -4.97 -23.05 45.65
N LEU A 138 -5.15 -23.85 44.58
CA LEU A 138 -5.64 -25.22 44.68
C LEU A 138 -4.70 -26.13 45.46
N SER A 139 -3.39 -26.05 45.21
CA SER A 139 -2.39 -26.85 45.93
C SER A 139 -2.38 -26.50 47.42
N SER A 140 -2.46 -25.20 47.75
CA SER A 140 -2.55 -24.75 49.14
C SER A 140 -3.83 -25.25 49.82
N LEU A 141 -4.97 -25.23 49.11
CA LEU A 141 -6.23 -25.74 49.64
C LEU A 141 -6.19 -27.27 49.85
N GLU A 142 -5.55 -28.01 48.94
CA GLU A 142 -5.31 -29.45 49.07
C GLU A 142 -4.48 -29.78 50.32
N GLU A 143 -3.42 -29.01 50.60
CA GLU A 143 -2.62 -29.19 51.81
C GLU A 143 -3.46 -28.97 53.09
N VAL A 144 -4.29 -27.92 53.12
CA VAL A 144 -5.14 -27.61 54.29
C VAL A 144 -6.24 -28.64 54.50
N LEU A 145 -6.93 -29.06 53.43
CA LEU A 145 -8.04 -30.01 53.50
C LEU A 145 -7.56 -31.47 53.63
N GLY A 146 -6.45 -31.82 52.98
CA GLY A 146 -5.81 -33.14 53.06
C GLY A 146 -5.20 -33.43 54.44
N CYS A 147 -4.96 -32.41 55.25
CA CYS A 147 -4.58 -32.53 56.66
C CYS A 147 -5.76 -32.77 57.60
N THR A 148 -7.01 -32.82 57.12
CA THR A 148 -8.12 -33.31 57.95
C THR A 148 -8.01 -34.83 58.07
N PRO A 149 -7.94 -35.39 59.29
CA PRO A 149 -7.90 -36.83 59.45
C PRO A 149 -9.18 -37.40 58.86
N ARG A 150 -9.06 -38.30 57.86
CA ARG A 150 -10.17 -39.17 57.45
C ARG A 150 -10.76 -39.76 58.73
N ARG A 151 -12.02 -39.43 59.06
CA ARG A 151 -12.72 -40.07 60.18
C ARG A 151 -12.63 -41.59 59.96
N PRO A 152 -12.20 -42.36 60.96
CA PRO A 152 -12.21 -43.81 60.85
C PRO A 152 -13.65 -44.30 60.97
N SER A 153 -14.35 -44.38 59.84
CA SER A 153 -15.62 -45.10 59.77
C SER A 153 -15.32 -46.59 59.61
N GLU A 154 -15.36 -47.26 60.75
CA GLU A 154 -15.93 -48.60 60.97
C GLU A 154 -15.50 -49.71 59.99
N ARG A 155 -14.64 -50.60 60.49
CA ARG A 155 -14.71 -52.01 60.09
C ARG A 155 -16.07 -52.55 60.52
N LEU A 156 -16.88 -53.07 59.60
CA LEU A 156 -17.57 -54.36 59.79
C LEU A 156 -18.16 -54.91 58.48
N PHE A 157 -17.61 -56.06 58.10
CA PHE A 157 -18.12 -57.18 57.31
C PHE A 157 -18.06 -57.21 55.76
N PRO A 158 -17.75 -58.43 55.21
CA PRO A 158 -17.55 -58.69 53.80
C PRO A 158 -18.86 -59.14 53.12
N SER A 159 -18.91 -59.06 51.80
CA SER A 159 -19.31 -60.16 50.90
C SER A 159 -19.54 -59.62 49.48
N GLU A 160 -18.81 -60.24 48.55
CA GLU A 160 -19.20 -60.58 47.17
C GLU A 160 -20.10 -59.62 46.38
N CYS A 161 -19.60 -59.14 45.23
CA CYS A 161 -20.15 -59.53 43.93
C CYS A 161 -19.21 -59.11 42.80
N ASN A 162 -18.85 -60.11 41.99
CA ASN A 162 -18.33 -59.97 40.64
C ASN A 162 -19.25 -59.09 39.77
N ILE A 163 -18.72 -58.51 38.69
CA ILE A 163 -19.18 -58.67 37.29
C ILE A 163 -18.70 -57.51 36.38
N LEU A 164 -17.82 -57.89 35.45
CA LEU A 164 -17.63 -57.50 34.03
C LEU A 164 -17.22 -56.06 33.61
N ASP A 165 -15.95 -56.00 33.13
CA ASP A 165 -15.38 -55.48 31.86
C ASP A 165 -16.00 -54.30 31.08
N PRO A 166 -15.18 -53.36 30.51
CA PRO A 166 -15.62 -52.22 29.73
C PRO A 166 -15.56 -52.50 28.22
N THR A 167 -16.71 -52.53 27.56
CA THR A 167 -16.82 -52.27 26.11
C THR A 167 -17.36 -50.84 25.97
N ASN A 168 -16.50 -49.86 25.63
CA ASN A 168 -16.12 -49.52 24.26
C ASN A 168 -17.34 -49.04 23.45
N ASP A 169 -17.57 -47.73 23.43
CA ASP A 169 -18.43 -47.09 22.42
C ASP A 169 -18.01 -45.63 22.22
N PHE A 170 -17.15 -45.42 21.23
CA PHE A 170 -17.18 -44.23 20.38
C PHE A 170 -17.63 -44.71 19.00
N PRO A 171 -18.58 -43.99 18.37
CA PRO A 171 -18.43 -43.76 16.94
C PRO A 171 -18.64 -42.30 16.55
N HIS A 172 -17.67 -41.84 15.75
CA HIS A 172 -17.68 -40.83 14.67
C HIS A 172 -18.58 -39.59 14.76
#